data_AF-A0A135L196-F1
#
_entry.id   AF-A0A135L196-F1
#
_cell.length_a   1.000
_cell.length_b   1.000
_cell.length_c   1.000
_cell.angle_alpha   90.00
_cell.angle_beta   90.00
_cell.angle_gamma   90.00
#
_symmetry.space_group_name_H-M   'P 1'
#
loop_
_entity.id
_entity.type
_entity.pdbx_description
1 polymer ?
#
loop_
_entity_poly.entity_id
_entity_poly.type
_entity_poly.pdbx_seq_one_letter_code
_entity_poly.pdbx_strand_id
1 'polypeptide(L)'
;MQEKEIVNDVLNQLKGSLGNYARVIAETSNANLRQTLQQIRNGDEQFQYQLANLAQQKGYYQPAQPASAADIQQVKSQLGQ
;
A
#
# COMPACT_ATOMS: atom_id res chain seq x y z
N MET A 1 20.86 1.69 -10.79
CA MET A 1 20.90 0.96 -9.50
C MET A 1 20.46 1.86 -8.35
N GLN A 2 21.08 3.03 -8.16
CA GLN A 2 20.68 4.00 -7.11
C GLN A 2 19.20 4.42 -7.15
N GLU A 3 18.64 4.71 -8.33
CA GLU A 3 17.24 5.13 -8.44
C GLU A 3 16.26 4.02 -7.96
N LYS A 4 16.55 2.76 -8.28
CA LYS A 4 15.76 1.61 -7.82
C LYS A 4 15.81 1.48 -6.30
N GLU A 5 16.97 1.68 -5.69
CA GLU A 5 17.14 1.64 -4.23
C GLU A 5 16.37 2.77 -3.55
N ILE A 6 16.50 4.01 -4.05
CA ILE A 6 15.75 5.17 -3.55
C ILE A 6 14.23 4.91 -3.63
N VAL A 7 13.75 4.41 -4.77
CA VAL A 7 12.33 4.09 -4.96
C VAL A 7 11.87 3.03 -3.96
N ASN A 8 12.66 1.97 -3.75
CA ASN A 8 12.33 0.92 -2.78
C ASN A 8 12.35 1.42 -1.33
N ASP A 9 13.31 2.27 -0.98
CA ASP A 9 13.41 2.87 0.35
C ASP A 9 12.20 3.77 0.65
N VAL A 10 11.83 4.63 -0.30
CA VAL A 10 10.64 5.49 -0.18
C VAL A 10 9.38 4.63 -0.07
N LEU A 11 9.23 3.59 -0.91
CA LEU A 11 8.09 2.67 -0.82
C LEU A 11 8.02 1.95 0.54
N ASN A 12 9.16 1.58 1.13
CA ASN A 12 9.20 0.95 2.46
C ASN A 12 8.87 1.93 3.58
N GLN A 13 9.37 3.17 3.51
CA GLN A 13 9.03 4.21 4.46
C GLN A 13 7.53 4.53 4.44
N LEU A 14 6.94 4.68 3.24
CA LEU A 14 5.51 4.94 3.09
C LEU A 14 4.66 3.83 3.72
N LYS A 15 5.01 2.55 3.50
CA LYS A 15 4.31 1.42 4.15
C LYS A 15 4.33 1.52 5.68
N GLY A 16 5.47 1.89 6.25
CA GLY A 16 5.60 2.10 7.70
C GLY A 16 4.73 3.26 8.19
N SER A 17 4.78 4.39 7.50
CA SER A 17 3.96 5.58 7.81
C SER A 17 2.46 5.28 7.74
N LEU A 18 2.00 4.59 6.69
CA LEU A 18 0.58 4.21 6.53
C LEU A 18 0.08 3.34 7.69
N GLY A 19 0.89 2.37 8.13
CA GLY A 19 0.58 1.55 9.31
C GLY A 19 0.48 2.38 10.59
N ASN A 20 1.41 3.33 10.77
CA ASN A 20 1.39 4.22 11.92
C ASN A 20 0.17 5.15 11.92
N TYR A 21 -0.18 5.75 10.78
CA TYR A 21 -1.39 6.57 10.67
C TYR A 21 -2.63 5.78 11.03
N ALA A 22 -2.77 4.55 10.53
CA ALA A 22 -3.91 3.70 10.86
C ALA A 22 -4.05 3.49 12.38
N ARG A 23 -2.93 3.24 13.08
CA ARG A 23 -2.91 3.09 14.53
C ARG A 23 -3.34 4.38 15.25
N VAL A 24 -2.73 5.51 14.91
CA VAL A 24 -3.02 6.79 15.57
C VAL A 24 -4.46 7.24 15.30
N ILE A 25 -4.97 7.06 14.08
CA ILE A 25 -6.36 7.35 13.70
C ILE A 25 -7.35 6.52 14.54
N ALA A 26 -7.03 5.25 14.83
CA ALA A 26 -7.88 4.37 15.62
C ALA A 26 -7.90 4.74 17.11
N GLU A 27 -6.78 5.23 17.64
CA GLU A 27 -6.61 5.51 19.08
C GLU A 27 -6.88 6.98 19.46
N THR A 28 -6.92 7.92 18.50
CA THR A 28 -7.11 9.34 18.79
C THR A 28 -8.57 9.69 19.10
N SER A 29 -8.79 10.44 20.18
CA SER A 29 -10.10 10.98 20.58
C SER A 29 -10.39 12.37 19.99
N ASN A 30 -9.38 13.04 19.44
CA ASN A 30 -9.54 14.37 18.85
C ASN A 30 -10.01 14.25 17.38
N ALA A 31 -11.24 14.69 17.11
CA ALA A 31 -11.88 14.57 15.80
C ALA A 31 -11.13 15.33 14.69
N ASN A 32 -10.62 16.53 14.97
CA ASN A 32 -9.89 17.34 13.99
C ASN A 32 -8.56 16.65 13.64
N LEU A 33 -7.82 16.20 14.65
CA LEU A 33 -6.58 15.46 14.45
C LEU A 33 -6.82 14.17 13.66
N ARG A 34 -7.90 13.44 13.98
CA ARG A 34 -8.30 12.23 13.24
C ARG A 34 -8.50 12.54 11.76
N GLN A 35 -9.25 13.60 11.45
CA GLN A 35 -9.53 13.99 10.07
C GLN A 35 -8.26 14.40 9.32
N THR A 36 -7.39 15.18 9.95
CA THR A 36 -6.10 15.56 9.36
C THR A 36 -5.23 14.35 9.05
N LEU A 37 -5.11 13.40 9.99
CA LEU A 37 -4.34 12.17 9.78
C LEU A 37 -4.93 11.30 8.67
N GLN A 38 -6.26 11.23 8.55
CA GLN A 38 -6.92 10.53 7.45
C GLN A 38 -6.61 11.16 6.10
N GLN A 39 -6.60 12.50 6.00
CA GLN A 39 -6.24 13.21 4.77
C GLN A 39 -4.79 12.94 4.36
N ILE A 40 -3.86 13.02 5.31
CA ILE A 40 -2.43 12.72 5.09
C ILE A 40 -2.27 11.28 4.59
N ARG A 41 -2.83 10.31 5.33
CA ARG A 41 -2.79 8.89 4.96
C ARG A 41 -3.31 8.64 3.55
N ASN A 42 -4.42 9.27 3.17
CA ASN A 42 -5.00 9.12 1.83
C ASN A 42 -4.07 9.69 0.74
N GLY A 43 -3.44 10.84 0.99
CA GLY A 43 -2.46 11.42 0.07
C GLY A 43 -1.22 10.54 -0.11
N ASP A 44 -0.69 10.02 0.99
CA ASP A 44 0.48 9.13 0.97
C ASP A 44 0.18 7.79 0.29
N GLU A 45 -1.03 7.25 0.46
CA GLU A 45 -1.48 6.04 -0.23
C GLU A 45 -1.57 6.26 -1.74
N GLN A 46 -2.16 7.40 -2.16
CA GLN A 46 -2.22 7.78 -3.58
C GLN A 46 -0.80 7.95 -4.17
N PHE A 47 0.11 8.59 -3.43
CA PHE A 47 1.50 8.74 -3.85
C PHE A 47 2.21 7.39 -3.95
N GLN A 48 2.03 6.51 -2.95
CA GLN A 48 2.59 5.16 -2.96
C GLN A 48 2.13 4.37 -4.18
N TYR A 49 0.85 4.46 -4.55
CA TYR A 49 0.31 3.80 -5.74
C TYR A 49 0.95 4.32 -7.03
N GLN A 50 1.07 5.64 -7.18
CA GLN A 50 1.73 6.26 -8.35
C GLN A 50 3.21 5.86 -8.45
N LEU A 51 3.92 5.90 -7.33
CA LEU A 51 5.33 5.51 -7.26
C LEU A 51 5.53 4.02 -7.59
N ALA A 52 4.66 3.15 -7.09
CA ALA A 52 4.70 1.72 -7.40
C ALA A 52 4.47 1.47 -8.90
N ASN A 53 3.52 2.16 -9.52
CA ASN A 53 3.28 2.05 -10.97
C ASN A 53 4.48 2.54 -11.79
N LEU A 54 5.10 3.65 -11.39
CA LEU A 54 6.32 4.15 -12.02
C LEU A 54 7.48 3.14 -11.86
N ALA A 55 7.64 2.57 -10.67
CA ALA A 55 8.64 1.54 -10.39
C ALA A 55 8.43 0.29 -11.26
N GLN A 56 7.19 -0.11 -11.51
CA GLN A 56 6.85 -1.21 -12.42
C GLN A 56 7.22 -0.89 -13.87
N GLN A 57 6.83 0.29 -14.37
CA GLN A 57 7.15 0.73 -15.74
C GLN A 57 8.65 0.80 -15.99
N LYS A 58 9.43 1.24 -14.99
CA LYS A 58 10.89 1.30 -15.08
C LYS A 58 11.59 -0.05 -14.84
N GLY A 59 10.86 -1.12 -14.55
CA GLY A 59 11.41 -2.44 -14.24
C GLY A 59 12.12 -2.53 -12.88
N TYR A 60 11.91 -1.55 -12.00
CA TYR A 60 12.49 -1.51 -10.66
C TYR A 60 11.74 -2.40 -9.67
N TYR A 61 10.47 -2.66 -9.94
CA TYR A 61 9.60 -3.51 -9.14
C TYR A 61 8.87 -4.51 -10.04
N GLN A 62 8.91 -5.80 -9.71
CA GLN A 62 8.04 -6.81 -10.30
C GLN A 62 6.92 -7.12 -9.30
N PRO A 63 5.65 -6.81 -9.62
CA PRO A 63 4.54 -7.19 -8.77
C PRO A 63 4.41 -8.71 -8.73
N ALA A 64 3.80 -9.23 -7.67
CA ALA A 64 3.46 -10.65 -7.60
C ALA A 64 2.60 -11.02 -8.83
N GLN A 65 2.90 -12.18 -9.43
CA GLN A 65 2.09 -12.67 -10.54
C GLN A 65 0.64 -12.85 -10.06
N PRO A 66 -0.35 -12.50 -10.91
CA PRO A 66 -1.74 -12.76 -10.58
C PRO A 66 -1.92 -14.25 -10.30
N ALA A 67 -2.76 -14.57 -9.31
CA ALA A 67 -3.11 -15.96 -9.03
C ALA A 67 -3.76 -16.61 -10.26
N SER A 68 -3.55 -17.92 -10.45
CA SER A 68 -4.16 -18.62 -11.56
C SER A 68 -5.68 -18.65 -11.42
N ALA A 69 -6.41 -18.70 -12.54
CA ALA A 69 -7.87 -18.79 -12.51
C ALA A 69 -8.37 -20.01 -11.72
N ALA A 70 -7.61 -21.12 -11.77
CA ALA A 70 -7.89 -22.33 -11.02
C ALA A 70 -7.79 -22.11 -9.51
N ASP A 71 -6.71 -21.45 -9.04
CA ASP A 71 -6.53 -21.14 -7.61
C ASP A 71 -7.64 -20.21 -7.10
N ILE A 72 -8.02 -19.20 -7.90
CA ILE A 72 -9.10 -18.28 -7.57
C ILE A 72 -10.43 -19.05 -7.42
N GLN A 73 -10.72 -19.96 -8.34
CA GLN A 73 -11.97 -20.73 -8.34
C GLN A 73 -12.01 -21.75 -7.17
N GLN A 74 -10.87 -22.36 -6.85
CA GLN A 74 -10.74 -23.27 -5.71
C GLN A 74 -10.99 -22.53 -4.38
N VAL A 75 -10.34 -21.39 -4.16
CA VAL A 75 -10.54 -20.58 -2.93
C VAL A 75 -11.98 -20.08 -2.82
N LYS A 76 -12.57 -19.59 -3.91
CA LYS A 76 -14.00 -19.19 -3.92
C LYS A 76 -14.94 -20.33 -3.51
N SER A 77 -14.67 -21.54 -3.98
CA SER A 77 -15.48 -22.72 -3.66
C SER A 77 -15.33 -23.16 -2.20
N GLN A 78 -14.17 -22.91 -1.58
CA GLN A 78 -13.91 -23.19 -0.15
C GLN A 78 -14.56 -22.17 0.80
N LEU A 79 -14.69 -20.91 0.38
CA LEU A 79 -15.31 -19.83 1.16
C LEU A 79 -16.84 -19.73 0.98
N GLY A 80 -17.39 -20.45 0.01
CA GLY A 80 -18.83 -20.49 -0.30
C GLY A 80 -19.61 -21.55 0.48
N GLN A 81 -19.01 -22.19 1.50
CA GLN A 81 -19.66 -23.06 2.47
C GLN A 81 -19.78 -22.35 3.82
#